data_AF-A0A0K8VC56-F1
#
_entry.id   AF-A0A0K8VC56-F1
#
_cell.length_a   1.000
_cell.length_b   1.000
_cell.length_c   1.000
_cell.angle_alpha   90.00
_cell.angle_beta   90.00
_cell.angle_gamma   90.00
#
_symmetry.space_group_name_H-M   'P 1'
#
loop_
_entity.id
_entity.type
_entity.pdbx_description
1 polymer ?
#
loop_
_entity_poly.entity_id
_entity_poly.type
_entity_poly.pdbx_seq_one_letter_code
_entity_poly.pdbx_strand_id
1 'polypeptide(L)'
;MPITKRIATKWRDSASLIILAKNGNTKDFGCDYRVLLFNRAEKSTFYPNSAVFPGGVHEKGDASPLWLSYIKSFGQKTNLNLFQCNSPRPAIFTNQLNGQIQREFSLRITAVRETFEETGILLCKKHFSGVKELSNNYSHSFEDFDRPFWQHLVHKDHTQFFTLCKVLEVIPDLWSLFEWTAWLTPATFKKRFETGFYLVAMENIPDVILE
;
A
#
# COMPACT_ATOMS: atom_id res chain seq x y z
N MET A 1 -23.23 9.27 -20.28
CA MET A 1 -22.11 8.51 -20.89
C MET A 1 -22.30 7.04 -20.60
N PRO A 2 -22.07 6.15 -21.57
CA PRO A 2 -22.60 4.80 -21.52
C PRO A 2 -21.89 3.96 -20.45
N ILE A 3 -22.71 3.30 -19.64
CA ILE A 3 -22.32 2.26 -18.69
C ILE A 3 -21.65 1.15 -19.48
N THR A 4 -20.33 1.10 -19.46
CA THR A 4 -19.57 -0.03 -20.01
C THR A 4 -19.86 -1.22 -19.11
N LYS A 5 -20.73 -2.13 -19.55
CA LYS A 5 -20.84 -3.47 -18.95
C LYS A 5 -19.43 -4.05 -18.91
N ARG A 6 -18.85 -4.17 -17.72
CA ARG A 6 -17.56 -4.84 -17.51
C ARG A 6 -17.67 -6.25 -18.07
N ILE A 7 -17.02 -6.49 -19.22
CA ILE A 7 -16.64 -7.83 -19.63
C ILE A 7 -15.84 -8.39 -18.45
N ALA A 8 -16.17 -9.60 -17.97
CA ALA A 8 -15.45 -10.22 -16.87
C ALA A 8 -13.94 -10.16 -17.16
N THR A 9 -13.21 -9.37 -16.37
CA THR A 9 -11.79 -9.14 -16.57
C THR A 9 -11.05 -10.42 -16.18
N LYS A 10 -10.20 -10.95 -17.07
CA LYS A 10 -9.41 -12.17 -16.81
C LYS A 10 -8.20 -11.93 -15.89
N TRP A 11 -8.20 -10.87 -15.10
CA TRP A 11 -7.11 -10.48 -14.20
C TRP A 11 -7.66 -9.95 -12.87
N ARG A 12 -6.81 -9.98 -11.85
CA ARG A 12 -7.09 -9.43 -10.51
C ARG A 12 -6.34 -8.13 -10.31
N ASP A 13 -6.95 -7.20 -9.60
CA ASP A 13 -6.29 -5.96 -9.25
C ASP A 13 -5.37 -6.18 -8.05
N SER A 14 -4.26 -5.46 -8.01
CA SER A 14 -3.22 -5.58 -6.97
C SER A 14 -2.49 -4.27 -6.78
N ALA A 15 -1.81 -4.14 -5.65
CA ALA A 15 -0.96 -2.99 -5.38
C ALA A 15 0.39 -3.45 -4.85
N SER A 16 1.44 -2.70 -5.16
CA SER A 16 2.79 -2.97 -4.68
C SER A 16 3.48 -1.67 -4.27
N LEU A 17 4.31 -1.74 -3.23
CA LEU A 17 4.95 -0.60 -2.62
C LEU A 17 6.48 -0.68 -2.75
N ILE A 18 7.05 0.35 -3.37
CA ILE A 18 8.49 0.53 -3.50
C ILE A 18 8.93 1.47 -2.38
N ILE A 19 9.60 0.90 -1.37
CA ILE A 19 10.09 1.65 -0.22
C ILE A 19 11.52 2.11 -0.50
N LEU A 20 11.71 3.43 -0.50
CA LEU A 20 13.01 4.09 -0.60
C LEU A 20 13.45 4.54 0.79
N ALA A 21 14.61 4.11 1.27
CA ALA A 21 15.19 4.58 2.52
C ALA A 21 16.43 5.43 2.22
N LYS A 22 16.54 6.61 2.84
CA LYS A 22 17.72 7.47 2.69
C LYS A 22 18.99 6.72 3.07
N ASN A 23 20.03 6.90 2.27
CA ASN A 23 21.34 6.29 2.45
C ASN A 23 22.42 7.37 2.37
N GLY A 24 23.07 7.64 3.50
CA GLY A 24 24.15 8.63 3.57
C GLY A 24 25.42 8.25 2.81
N ASN A 25 25.54 6.99 2.35
CA ASN A 25 26.69 6.52 1.58
C ASN A 25 26.36 6.42 0.08
N THR A 26 26.64 7.47 -0.68
CA THR A 26 26.44 7.55 -2.13
C THR A 26 27.50 6.82 -2.95
N LYS A 27 28.57 6.32 -2.30
CA LYS A 27 29.75 5.75 -2.96
C LYS A 27 29.48 4.42 -3.67
N ASP A 28 28.45 3.68 -3.28
CA ASP A 28 28.26 2.30 -3.71
C ASP A 28 27.51 2.21 -5.07
N PHE A 29 26.57 3.12 -5.34
CA PHE A 29 25.67 3.00 -6.51
C PHE A 29 25.26 4.33 -7.18
N GLY A 30 25.85 5.46 -6.78
CA GLY A 30 25.55 6.77 -7.38
C GLY A 30 24.19 7.36 -6.99
N CYS A 31 23.46 6.75 -6.06
CA CYS A 31 22.24 7.27 -5.46
C CYS A 31 22.36 7.36 -3.94
N ASP A 32 21.58 8.25 -3.33
CA ASP A 32 21.51 8.53 -1.89
C ASP A 32 20.34 7.80 -1.21
N TYR A 33 19.88 6.69 -1.78
CA TYR A 33 18.81 5.86 -1.22
C TYR A 33 19.04 4.38 -1.46
N ARG A 34 18.40 3.55 -0.65
CA ARG A 34 18.26 2.09 -0.82
C ARG A 34 16.81 1.74 -1.11
N VAL A 35 16.59 0.66 -1.83
CA VAL A 35 15.26 0.16 -2.16
C VAL A 35 15.05 -1.18 -1.46
N LEU A 36 13.91 -1.35 -0.79
CA LEU A 36 13.54 -2.63 -0.18
C LEU A 36 13.11 -3.62 -1.28
N LEU A 37 13.78 -4.78 -1.32
CA LEU A 37 13.33 -5.97 -2.03
C LEU A 37 13.50 -7.19 -1.13
N PHE A 38 12.67 -8.20 -1.33
CA PHE A 38 12.85 -9.52 -0.70
C PHE A 38 12.50 -10.63 -1.69
N ASN A 39 12.96 -11.84 -1.40
CA ASN A 39 12.61 -13.01 -2.19
C ASN A 39 11.30 -13.60 -1.69
N ARG A 40 10.31 -13.79 -2.58
CA ARG A 40 9.07 -14.49 -2.21
C ARG A 40 9.39 -15.89 -1.70
N ALA A 41 8.65 -16.34 -0.70
CA ALA A 41 8.72 -17.71 -0.19
C ALA A 41 8.58 -18.74 -1.32
N GLU A 42 9.31 -19.86 -1.21
CA GLU A 42 9.32 -20.93 -2.22
C GLU A 42 7.91 -21.50 -2.49
N LYS A 43 7.03 -21.44 -1.49
CA LYS A 43 5.63 -21.89 -1.57
C LYS A 43 4.70 -20.89 -2.28
N SER A 44 5.22 -19.75 -2.75
CA SER A 44 4.40 -18.74 -3.42
C SER A 44 3.83 -19.27 -4.75
N THR A 45 2.52 -19.12 -4.94
CA THR A 45 1.81 -19.59 -6.14
C THR A 45 2.10 -18.76 -7.40
N PHE A 46 2.94 -17.73 -7.31
CA PHE A 46 3.30 -16.84 -8.41
C PHE A 46 4.72 -16.31 -8.21
N TYR A 47 5.65 -16.67 -9.10
CA TYR A 47 7.08 -16.30 -9.06
C TYR A 47 7.79 -16.60 -7.71
N PRO A 48 7.92 -17.88 -7.32
CA PRO A 48 8.73 -18.25 -6.16
C PRO A 48 10.21 -17.87 -6.36
N ASN A 49 10.93 -17.59 -5.27
CA ASN A 49 12.37 -17.25 -5.26
C ASN A 49 12.76 -16.03 -6.12
N SER A 50 11.80 -15.17 -6.48
CA SER A 50 12.06 -13.94 -7.23
C SER A 50 12.15 -12.76 -6.29
N ALA A 51 13.10 -11.85 -6.54
CA ALA A 51 13.21 -10.59 -5.84
C ALA A 51 12.04 -9.67 -6.23
N VAL A 52 11.24 -9.27 -5.25
CA VAL A 52 10.03 -8.45 -5.45
C VAL A 52 9.96 -7.31 -4.45
N PHE A 53 9.12 -6.34 -4.78
CA PHE A 53 8.59 -5.38 -3.82
C PHE A 53 7.42 -6.01 -3.05
N PRO A 54 7.16 -5.56 -1.82
CA PRO A 54 5.96 -5.98 -1.10
C PRO A 54 4.70 -5.61 -1.89
N GLY A 55 3.71 -6.48 -1.85
CA GLY A 55 2.46 -6.26 -2.54
C GLY A 55 1.65 -7.52 -2.84
N GLY A 56 0.37 -7.31 -3.09
CA GLY A 56 -0.57 -8.38 -3.35
C GLY A 56 -1.94 -7.88 -3.77
N VAL A 57 -2.94 -8.73 -3.57
CA VAL A 57 -4.26 -8.58 -4.20
C VAL A 57 -5.06 -7.51 -3.51
N HIS A 58 -5.77 -6.70 -4.29
CA HIS A 58 -6.76 -5.78 -3.75
C HIS A 58 -7.95 -6.56 -3.18
N GLU A 59 -8.14 -6.46 -1.86
CA GLU A 59 -9.19 -7.19 -1.15
C GLU A 59 -10.38 -6.30 -0.80
N LYS A 60 -11.54 -6.92 -0.55
CA LYS A 60 -12.78 -6.19 -0.22
C LYS A 60 -12.65 -5.35 1.05
N GLY A 61 -11.83 -5.79 2.01
CA GLY A 61 -11.57 -5.06 3.25
C GLY A 61 -10.86 -3.73 3.02
N ASP A 62 -10.00 -3.66 2.01
CA ASP A 62 -9.27 -2.43 1.62
C ASP A 62 -10.24 -1.38 1.05
N ALA A 63 -11.37 -1.82 0.52
CA ALA A 63 -12.39 -0.99 -0.10
C ALA A 63 -13.57 -0.63 0.82
N SER A 64 -13.50 -1.00 2.12
CA SER A 64 -14.59 -0.82 3.08
C SER A 64 -14.90 0.66 3.36
N PRO A 65 -16.18 1.08 3.33
CA PRO A 65 -16.60 2.44 3.72
C PRO A 65 -16.17 2.86 5.13
N LEU A 66 -15.90 1.90 6.02
CA LEU A 66 -15.40 2.14 7.38
C LEU A 66 -14.06 2.89 7.41
N TRP A 67 -13.24 2.74 6.36
CA TRP A 67 -11.99 3.48 6.26
C TRP A 67 -12.21 4.98 6.17
N LEU A 68 -13.21 5.45 5.41
CA LEU A 68 -13.43 6.89 5.25
C LEU A 68 -13.95 7.52 6.53
N SER A 69 -14.85 6.85 7.26
CA SER A 69 -15.32 7.37 8.55
C SER A 69 -14.19 7.42 9.57
N TYR A 70 -13.35 6.38 9.60
CA TYR A 70 -12.20 6.32 10.50
C TYR A 70 -11.11 7.34 10.16
N ILE A 71 -10.75 7.49 8.88
CA ILE A 71 -9.79 8.51 8.45
C ILE A 71 -10.29 9.93 8.78
N LYS A 72 -11.59 10.20 8.58
CA LYS A 72 -12.20 11.49 8.96
C LYS A 72 -12.14 11.76 10.45
N SER A 73 -12.27 10.74 11.31
CA SER A 73 -12.18 10.94 12.76
C SER A 73 -10.77 11.36 13.21
N PHE A 74 -9.75 11.16 12.38
CA PHE A 74 -8.38 11.65 12.58
C PHE A 74 -8.15 13.06 12.00
N GLY A 75 -9.22 13.75 11.57
CA GLY A 75 -9.14 15.08 10.98
C GLY A 75 -8.55 15.12 9.56
N GLN A 76 -8.31 13.96 8.94
CA GLN A 76 -7.76 13.90 7.60
C GLN A 76 -8.83 14.15 6.53
N LYS A 77 -8.41 14.85 5.47
CA LYS A 77 -9.27 15.10 4.31
C LYS A 77 -9.49 13.80 3.53
N THR A 78 -10.72 13.55 3.09
CA THR A 78 -11.04 12.38 2.25
C THR A 78 -11.61 12.81 0.89
N ASN A 79 -11.14 13.95 0.39
CA ASN A 79 -11.66 14.57 -0.82
C ASN A 79 -11.06 13.86 -2.04
N LEU A 80 -11.85 13.73 -3.12
CA LEU A 80 -11.41 13.07 -4.36
C LEU A 80 -10.18 13.71 -5.02
N ASN A 81 -9.98 15.00 -4.79
CA ASN A 81 -8.96 15.77 -5.50
C ASN A 81 -7.57 15.68 -4.85
N LEU A 82 -7.42 14.90 -3.77
CA LEU A 82 -6.16 14.85 -3.00
C LEU A 82 -5.00 14.20 -3.75
N PHE A 83 -5.30 13.31 -4.70
CA PHE A 83 -4.32 12.55 -5.47
C PHE A 83 -4.40 12.85 -6.98
N GLN A 84 -4.89 14.04 -7.34
CA GLN A 84 -4.99 14.43 -8.74
C GLN A 84 -3.61 14.68 -9.36
N CYS A 85 -3.47 14.27 -10.61
CA CYS A 85 -2.33 14.58 -11.46
C CYS A 85 -2.84 15.32 -12.71
N ASN A 86 -2.04 16.23 -13.26
CA ASN A 86 -2.36 16.97 -14.49
C ASN A 86 -2.26 16.11 -15.77
N SER A 87 -2.20 14.79 -15.64
CA SER A 87 -2.11 13.82 -16.75
C SER A 87 -3.16 12.72 -16.60
N PRO A 88 -3.53 12.05 -17.71
CA PRO A 88 -4.35 10.85 -17.64
C PRO A 88 -3.73 9.81 -16.68
N ARG A 89 -4.52 9.29 -15.76
CA ARG A 89 -4.12 8.23 -14.82
C ARG A 89 -4.58 6.87 -15.34
N PRO A 90 -3.76 5.81 -15.21
CA PRO A 90 -4.19 4.45 -15.52
C PRO A 90 -5.51 4.07 -14.84
N ALA A 91 -6.33 3.26 -15.52
CA ALA A 91 -7.67 2.90 -15.06
C ALA A 91 -7.68 2.24 -13.68
N ILE A 92 -6.65 1.45 -13.35
CA ILE A 92 -6.51 0.85 -12.01
C ILE A 92 -6.56 1.89 -10.87
N PHE A 93 -6.11 3.13 -11.08
CA PHE A 93 -6.12 4.17 -10.05
C PHE A 93 -7.43 4.96 -9.98
N THR A 94 -8.26 4.90 -11.01
CA THR A 94 -9.46 5.74 -11.17
C THR A 94 -10.77 4.96 -11.18
N ASN A 95 -10.72 3.65 -11.40
CA ASN A 95 -11.90 2.77 -11.47
C ASN A 95 -12.65 2.72 -10.13
N GLN A 96 -13.79 3.41 -10.05
CA GLN A 96 -14.70 3.32 -8.92
C GLN A 96 -15.65 2.14 -9.05
N LEU A 97 -15.94 1.49 -7.91
CA LEU A 97 -16.93 0.43 -7.80
C LEU A 97 -18.04 0.86 -6.84
N ASN A 98 -19.29 0.58 -7.20
CA ASN A 98 -20.44 0.95 -6.39
C ASN A 98 -20.36 0.28 -5.00
N GLY A 99 -20.63 1.06 -3.95
CA GLY A 99 -20.61 0.58 -2.57
C GLY A 99 -19.21 0.44 -1.95
N GLN A 100 -18.16 0.86 -2.66
CA GLN A 100 -16.79 0.88 -2.17
C GLN A 100 -16.29 2.32 -1.99
N ILE A 101 -15.25 2.48 -1.19
CA ILE A 101 -14.52 3.75 -1.12
C ILE A 101 -13.79 4.01 -2.43
N GLN A 102 -13.32 5.24 -2.59
CA GLN A 102 -12.71 5.65 -3.84
C GLN A 102 -11.39 4.92 -4.05
N ARG A 103 -11.12 4.62 -5.33
CA ARG A 103 -10.04 3.74 -5.74
C ARG A 103 -8.66 4.22 -5.28
N GLU A 104 -8.47 5.52 -5.27
CA GLU A 104 -7.28 6.17 -4.73
C GLU A 104 -7.00 5.80 -3.28
N PHE A 105 -8.02 5.66 -2.43
CA PHE A 105 -7.85 5.22 -1.04
C PHE A 105 -7.66 3.72 -0.97
N SER A 106 -8.55 2.97 -1.63
CA SER A 106 -8.62 1.52 -1.45
C SER A 106 -7.36 0.82 -1.96
N LEU A 107 -6.78 1.28 -3.08
CA LEU A 107 -5.57 0.67 -3.63
C LEU A 107 -4.31 1.04 -2.85
N ARG A 108 -4.27 2.23 -2.23
CA ARG A 108 -3.20 2.62 -1.29
C ARG A 108 -3.28 1.81 0.01
N ILE A 109 -4.49 1.59 0.51
CA ILE A 109 -4.71 0.70 1.67
C ILE A 109 -4.22 -0.70 1.34
N THR A 110 -4.53 -1.24 0.15
CA THR A 110 -3.96 -2.52 -0.30
C THR A 110 -2.43 -2.51 -0.25
N ALA A 111 -1.78 -1.47 -0.80
CA ALA A 111 -0.32 -1.40 -0.81
C ALA A 111 0.27 -1.41 0.61
N VAL A 112 -0.32 -0.65 1.54
CA VAL A 112 0.14 -0.58 2.93
C VAL A 112 -0.16 -1.89 3.69
N ARG A 113 -1.35 -2.48 3.51
CA ARG A 113 -1.73 -3.75 4.14
C ARG A 113 -0.77 -4.87 3.74
N GLU A 114 -0.58 -5.06 2.43
CA GLU A 114 0.29 -6.11 1.90
C GLU A 114 1.75 -5.90 2.32
N THR A 115 2.19 -4.64 2.39
CA THR A 115 3.52 -4.31 2.95
C THR A 115 3.64 -4.74 4.40
N PHE A 116 2.64 -4.42 5.23
CA PHE A 116 2.65 -4.85 6.62
C PHE A 116 2.62 -6.37 6.73
N GLU A 117 1.74 -7.04 5.98
CA GLU A 117 1.60 -8.49 5.96
C GLU A 117 2.93 -9.19 5.62
N GLU A 118 3.56 -8.84 4.49
CA GLU A 118 4.75 -9.53 4.00
C GLU A 118 6.05 -9.11 4.72
N THR A 119 6.12 -7.92 5.34
CA THR A 119 7.39 -7.35 5.86
C THR A 119 7.36 -6.81 7.28
N GLY A 120 6.21 -6.76 7.92
CA GLY A 120 6.02 -6.19 9.25
C GLY A 120 6.09 -4.66 9.29
N ILE A 121 6.40 -3.99 8.18
CA ILE A 121 6.48 -2.53 8.11
C ILE A 121 5.07 -1.94 8.11
N LEU A 122 4.70 -1.24 9.19
CA LEU A 122 3.41 -0.55 9.29
C LEU A 122 3.57 0.96 9.05
N LEU A 123 3.30 1.40 7.83
CA LEU A 123 3.29 2.83 7.48
C LEU A 123 1.98 3.47 7.95
N CYS A 124 2.06 4.31 8.97
CA CYS A 124 0.88 4.91 9.58
C CYS A 124 1.13 6.30 10.18
N LYS A 125 0.04 7.02 10.44
CA LYS A 125 0.03 8.29 11.17
C LYS A 125 -0.74 8.11 12.47
N LYS A 126 -0.20 8.64 13.57
CA LYS A 126 -0.89 8.70 14.85
C LYS A 126 -1.95 9.79 14.86
N HIS A 127 -2.89 9.66 15.80
CA HIS A 127 -3.85 10.72 16.09
C HIS A 127 -3.10 12.01 16.46
N PHE A 128 -3.42 13.13 15.78
CA PHE A 128 -2.76 14.42 15.99
C PHE A 128 -3.01 14.92 17.43
N SER A 129 -2.10 14.61 18.36
CA SER A 129 -2.01 15.25 19.67
C SER A 129 -1.14 16.51 19.56
N GLY A 130 -1.60 17.52 18.82
CA GLY A 130 -1.11 18.91 18.89
C GLY A 130 0.34 19.20 18.48
N VAL A 131 1.18 18.21 18.15
CA VAL A 131 2.53 18.45 17.65
C VAL A 131 2.47 18.55 16.13
N LYS A 132 2.86 19.70 15.58
CA LYS A 132 3.19 19.83 14.16
C LYS A 132 4.27 18.78 13.86
N GLU A 133 3.92 17.71 13.15
CA GLU A 133 4.93 16.86 12.53
C GLU A 133 5.89 17.78 11.79
N LEU A 134 7.17 17.72 12.16
CA LEU A 134 8.23 18.39 11.44
C LEU A 134 8.10 17.97 9.98
N SER A 135 8.07 18.97 9.12
CA SER A 135 7.73 18.98 7.70
C SER A 135 8.71 18.21 6.81
N ASN A 136 9.02 16.97 7.15
CA ASN A 136 9.80 16.10 6.31
C ASN A 136 8.80 15.18 5.60
N ASN A 137 8.79 15.19 4.27
CA ASN A 137 7.89 14.36 3.44
C ASN A 137 8.22 12.85 3.51
N TYR A 138 8.92 12.40 4.56
CA TYR A 138 9.28 11.01 4.78
C TYR A 138 8.19 10.31 5.59
N SER A 139 7.89 9.07 5.23
CA SER A 139 7.04 8.18 6.01
C SER A 139 7.84 7.47 7.10
N HIS A 140 7.13 6.94 8.09
CA HIS A 140 7.70 6.25 9.24
C HIS A 140 7.00 4.89 9.45
N SER A 141 7.77 3.89 9.84
CA SER A 141 7.24 2.61 10.31
C SER A 141 6.91 2.71 11.79
N PHE A 142 5.70 2.30 12.17
CA PHE A 142 5.35 2.11 13.57
C PHE A 142 5.75 0.71 14.01
N GLU A 143 6.43 0.59 15.15
CA GLU A 143 7.09 -0.67 15.56
C GLU A 143 6.70 -1.13 16.97
N ASP A 144 6.06 -0.28 17.77
CA ASP A 144 5.75 -0.54 19.18
C ASP A 144 4.45 -1.37 19.36
N PHE A 145 4.47 -2.61 18.85
CA PHE A 145 3.42 -3.62 19.01
C PHE A 145 3.88 -5.01 18.55
N ASP A 146 3.08 -6.05 18.83
CA ASP A 146 3.37 -7.43 18.39
C ASP A 146 3.14 -7.61 16.88
N ARG A 147 4.13 -7.21 16.07
CA ARG A 147 4.08 -7.31 14.59
C ARG A 147 3.83 -8.75 14.11
N PRO A 148 4.55 -9.80 14.58
CA PRO A 148 4.30 -11.17 14.13
C PRO A 148 2.87 -11.66 14.39
N PHE A 149 2.31 -11.38 15.57
CA PHE A 149 0.92 -11.74 15.86
C PHE A 149 -0.06 -11.11 14.86
N TRP A 150 0.12 -9.82 14.59
CA TRP A 150 -0.76 -9.09 13.69
C TRP A 150 -0.54 -9.42 12.22
N GLN A 151 0.70 -9.69 11.78
CA GLN A 151 0.98 -10.20 10.43
C GLN A 151 0.17 -11.47 10.16
N HIS A 152 0.26 -12.45 11.06
CA HIS A 152 -0.50 -13.71 10.95
C HIS A 152 -2.02 -13.51 10.94
N LEU A 153 -2.54 -12.55 11.71
CA LEU A 153 -3.97 -12.22 11.69
C LEU A 153 -4.39 -11.57 10.36
N VAL A 154 -3.61 -10.63 9.86
CA VAL A 154 -3.90 -9.91 8.60
C VAL A 154 -3.78 -10.85 7.40
N HIS A 155 -2.78 -11.72 7.39
CA HIS A 155 -2.61 -12.74 6.35
C HIS A 155 -3.81 -13.68 6.24
N LYS A 156 -4.36 -14.08 7.39
CA LYS A 156 -5.55 -14.94 7.44
C LYS A 156 -6.83 -14.22 7.07
N ASP A 157 -6.95 -12.96 7.47
CA ASP A 157 -8.13 -12.14 7.25
C ASP A 157 -7.73 -10.69 7.02
N HIS A 158 -7.80 -10.27 5.75
CA HIS A 158 -7.47 -8.91 5.33
C HIS A 158 -8.26 -7.82 6.07
N THR A 159 -9.43 -8.13 6.66
CA THR A 159 -10.21 -7.17 7.46
C THR A 159 -9.56 -6.85 8.80
N GLN A 160 -8.69 -7.73 9.31
CA GLN A 160 -7.94 -7.52 10.54
C GLN A 160 -6.97 -6.35 10.45
N PHE A 161 -6.59 -5.91 9.24
CA PHE A 161 -5.77 -4.72 9.07
C PHE A 161 -6.49 -3.45 9.56
N PHE A 162 -7.79 -3.34 9.31
CA PHE A 162 -8.60 -2.26 9.88
C PHE A 162 -8.69 -2.36 11.41
N THR A 163 -8.80 -3.58 11.94
CA THR A 163 -8.81 -3.83 13.39
C THR A 163 -7.48 -3.45 14.03
N LEU A 164 -6.35 -3.79 13.41
CA LEU A 164 -5.00 -3.39 13.81
C LEU A 164 -4.90 -1.88 13.94
N CYS A 165 -5.27 -1.14 12.88
CA CYS A 165 -5.25 0.32 12.89
C CYS A 165 -6.09 0.91 14.04
N LYS A 166 -7.28 0.35 14.31
CA LYS A 166 -8.11 0.76 15.45
C LYS A 166 -7.46 0.49 16.79
N VAL A 167 -6.88 -0.68 16.99
CA VAL A 167 -6.23 -1.08 18.26
C VAL A 167 -5.04 -0.18 18.56
N LEU A 168 -4.27 0.18 17.54
CA LEU A 168 -3.10 1.05 17.69
C LEU A 168 -3.45 2.55 17.67
N GLU A 169 -4.72 2.89 17.42
CA GLU A 169 -5.18 4.28 17.24
C GLU A 169 -4.37 5.05 16.18
N VAL A 170 -4.15 4.40 15.03
CA VAL A 170 -3.43 4.94 13.87
C VAL A 170 -4.24 4.82 12.60
N ILE A 171 -3.91 5.64 11.59
CA ILE A 171 -4.42 5.47 10.22
C ILE A 171 -3.26 5.13 9.27
N PRO A 172 -3.49 4.37 8.20
CA PRO A 172 -2.46 4.13 7.18
C PRO A 172 -1.93 5.44 6.60
N ASP A 173 -0.63 5.53 6.33
CA ASP A 173 -0.03 6.73 5.72
C ASP A 173 -0.27 6.77 4.21
N LEU A 174 -1.49 7.11 3.81
CA LEU A 174 -1.90 7.09 2.40
C LEU A 174 -1.32 8.26 1.59
N TRP A 175 -0.99 9.38 2.24
CA TRP A 175 -0.59 10.63 1.57
C TRP A 175 0.88 10.64 1.18
N SER A 176 1.72 9.89 1.86
CA SER A 176 3.14 9.76 1.51
C SER A 176 3.39 8.81 0.33
N LEU A 177 2.39 8.02 -0.08
CA LEU A 177 2.50 7.16 -1.25
C LEU A 177 2.43 8.02 -2.53
N PHE A 178 3.33 7.78 -3.48
CA PHE A 178 3.31 8.43 -4.79
C PHE A 178 2.97 7.41 -5.87
N GLU A 179 2.05 7.73 -6.78
CA GLU A 179 1.71 6.83 -7.89
C GLU A 179 2.84 6.80 -8.90
N TRP A 180 3.49 5.64 -9.04
CA TRP A 180 4.64 5.50 -9.92
C TRP A 180 4.24 4.99 -11.30
N THR A 181 3.61 3.82 -11.37
CA THR A 181 3.29 3.16 -12.62
C THR A 181 2.21 2.09 -12.43
N ALA A 182 1.60 1.64 -13.53
CA ALA A 182 0.66 0.52 -13.53
C ALA A 182 1.04 -0.48 -14.62
N TRP A 183 1.03 -1.77 -14.29
CA TRP A 183 1.38 -2.84 -15.22
C TRP A 183 0.30 -3.91 -15.25
N LEU A 184 -0.04 -4.38 -16.45
CA LEU A 184 -0.92 -5.52 -16.66
C LEU A 184 -0.09 -6.71 -17.12
N THR A 185 -0.21 -7.84 -16.42
CA THR A 185 0.46 -9.09 -16.81
C THR A 185 0.10 -9.45 -18.26
N PRO A 186 1.07 -9.84 -19.12
CA PRO A 186 0.81 -10.21 -20.51
C PRO A 186 -0.26 -11.32 -20.64
N ALA A 187 -0.98 -11.32 -21.76
CA ALA A 187 -2.10 -12.25 -22.00
C ALA A 187 -1.68 -13.73 -22.08
N THR A 188 -0.38 -14.02 -22.26
CA THR A 188 0.19 -15.37 -22.31
C THR A 188 0.22 -16.08 -20.96
N PHE A 189 0.09 -15.36 -19.85
CA PHE A 189 0.09 -15.92 -18.51
C PHE A 189 -1.32 -16.36 -18.08
N LYS A 190 -1.43 -17.53 -17.42
CA LYS A 190 -2.69 -18.04 -16.88
C LYS A 190 -3.22 -17.20 -15.72
N LYS A 191 -2.34 -16.83 -14.79
CA LYS A 191 -2.64 -15.97 -13.65
C LYS A 191 -2.16 -14.56 -13.98
N ARG A 192 -3.09 -13.60 -14.00
CA ARG A 192 -2.82 -12.23 -14.45
C ARG A 192 -3.26 -11.22 -13.40
N PHE A 193 -2.49 -10.16 -13.32
CA PHE A 193 -2.75 -9.05 -12.43
C PHE A 193 -2.60 -7.72 -13.16
N GLU A 194 -3.47 -6.78 -12.82
CA GLU A 194 -3.20 -5.36 -13.02
C GLU A 194 -2.67 -4.82 -11.69
N THR A 195 -1.47 -4.29 -11.69
CA THR A 195 -0.77 -3.88 -10.46
C THR A 195 -0.48 -2.39 -10.52
N GLY A 196 -0.98 -1.65 -9.52
CA GLY A 196 -0.58 -0.27 -9.27
C GLY A 196 0.65 -0.24 -8.36
N PHE A 197 1.71 0.42 -8.81
CA PHE A 197 2.93 0.60 -8.04
C PHE A 197 2.95 1.97 -7.39
N TYR A 198 3.26 1.99 -6.10
CA TYR A 198 3.46 3.20 -5.31
C TYR A 198 4.92 3.32 -4.89
N LEU A 199 5.41 4.54 -4.76
CA LEU A 199 6.67 4.87 -4.10
C LEU A 199 6.39 5.46 -2.72
N VAL A 200 7.25 5.19 -1.75
CA VAL A 200 7.29 5.92 -0.49
C VAL A 200 8.73 6.14 -0.08
N ALA A 201 9.03 7.33 0.44
CA ALA A 201 10.36 7.66 0.94
C ALA A 201 10.36 7.60 2.46
N MET A 202 11.43 7.05 3.04
CA MET A 202 11.68 6.94 4.47
C MET A 202 13.04 7.55 4.80
N GLU A 203 13.12 8.19 5.96
CA GLU A 203 14.38 8.78 6.42
C GLU A 203 15.36 7.73 6.92
N ASN A 204 14.85 6.65 7.52
CA ASN A 204 15.66 5.57 8.07
C ASN A 204 15.29 4.24 7.38
N ILE A 205 16.24 3.31 7.35
CA ILE A 205 15.98 1.93 6.93
C ILE A 205 15.05 1.30 7.98
N PRO A 206 13.84 0.85 7.60
CA PRO A 206 12.91 0.22 8.54
C PRO A 206 13.38 -1.17 8.96
N ASP A 207 12.98 -1.61 10.15
CA ASP A 207 13.14 -3.00 10.55
C ASP A 207 12.13 -3.90 9.81
N VAL A 208 12.60 -5.07 9.37
CA VAL A 208 11.86 -5.98 8.49
C VAL A 208 11.67 -7.33 9.17
N ILE A 209 10.42 -7.77 9.24
CA ILE A 209 10.03 -9.11 9.69
C ILE A 209 9.28 -9.79 8.55
N LEU A 210 9.96 -10.70 7.86
CA LEU A 210 9.34 -11.47 6.79
C LEU A 210 8.43 -12.55 7.39
N GLU A 211 7.24 -12.70 6.80
CA GLU A 211 6.31 -13.80 7.08
C GLU A 211 6.75 -15.13 6.43
#